data_AF-A0A2G6F817-F1
#
_entry.id   AF-A0A2G6F817-F1
#
_cell.length_a   1.000
_cell.length_b   1.000
_cell.length_c   1.000
_cell.angle_alpha   90.00
_cell.angle_beta   90.00
_cell.angle_gamma   90.00
#
_symmetry.space_group_name_H-M   'P 1'
#
loop_
_entity.id
_entity.type
_entity.pdbx_description
1 polymer ?
#
loop_
_entity_poly.entity_id
_entity_poly.type
_entity_poly.pdbx_seq_one_letter_code
_entity_poly.pdbx_strand_id
1 'polypeptide(L)'
;MFRENETPNFTELYREYSVIYDNIENTLISRIENYNIDDLESLRTEFNYFDVKLRLSFAINDIVLNTEFSPEKSGDLKLCHLMLYKFNDLWFAYEAFKKLYNKINTKKIQSLTIWLSQNTNREYSEIRQIQTAVERANTKLREKFNNEENLSKLKRYIRYCERESKNGQKTRLNKILEKFNGRNNLEQLNITDLLTLSYSIRNNFVHNGETTITTPELDYSKKKDLIVVLYELLSIICLSSIKKMING
;
A
#
# COMPACT_ATOMS: atom_id res chain seq x y z
N MET A 1 -11.24 13.48 9.90
CA MET A 1 -9.90 12.93 10.22
C MET A 1 -9.96 11.45 9.94
N PHE A 2 -9.07 10.89 9.13
CA PHE A 2 -9.04 9.45 8.86
C PHE A 2 -8.49 8.72 10.09
N ARG A 3 -9.10 7.59 10.47
CA ARG A 3 -8.65 6.77 11.60
C ARG A 3 -8.48 5.32 11.15
N GLU A 4 -7.35 4.72 11.46
CA GLU A 4 -7.03 3.34 11.09
C GLU A 4 -8.05 2.35 11.64
N ASN A 5 -8.58 2.61 12.84
CA ASN A 5 -9.58 1.76 13.50
C ASN A 5 -10.94 1.72 12.77
N GLU A 6 -11.18 2.59 11.78
CA GLU A 6 -12.33 2.53 10.87
C GLU A 6 -12.11 1.51 9.74
N THR A 7 -10.89 0.99 9.60
CA THR A 7 -10.54 -0.11 8.69
C THR A 7 -10.88 -1.44 9.37
N PRO A 8 -11.74 -2.28 8.76
CA PRO A 8 -12.13 -3.56 9.33
C PRO A 8 -10.92 -4.44 9.60
N ASN A 9 -10.98 -5.17 10.71
CA ASN A 9 -9.92 -6.06 11.19
C ASN A 9 -8.60 -5.35 11.55
N PHE A 10 -8.46 -4.03 11.35
CA PHE A 10 -7.20 -3.33 11.62
C PHE A 10 -6.82 -3.43 13.10
N THR A 11 -7.73 -3.07 14.01
CA THR A 11 -7.44 -3.08 15.45
C THR A 11 -7.02 -4.45 15.95
N GLU A 12 -7.70 -5.50 15.46
CA GLU A 12 -7.36 -6.88 15.82
C GLU A 12 -5.98 -7.27 15.26
N LEU A 13 -5.74 -7.05 13.97
CA LEU A 13 -4.47 -7.36 13.31
C LEU A 13 -3.29 -6.58 13.91
N TYR A 14 -3.49 -5.32 14.26
CA TYR A 14 -2.46 -4.50 14.88
C TYR A 14 -2.15 -4.94 16.31
N ARG A 15 -3.17 -5.35 17.07
CA ARG A 15 -2.98 -5.95 18.40
C ARG A 15 -2.19 -7.26 18.31
N GLU A 16 -2.54 -8.12 17.37
CA GLU A 16 -1.80 -9.37 17.13
C GLU A 16 -0.36 -9.10 16.69
N TYR A 17 -0.15 -8.12 15.82
CA TYR A 17 1.19 -7.67 15.43
C TYR A 17 2.02 -7.19 16.63
N SER A 18 1.41 -6.44 17.55
CA SER A 18 2.10 -5.93 18.75
C SER A 18 2.61 -7.08 19.64
N VAL A 19 1.80 -8.14 19.81
CA VAL A 19 2.23 -9.35 20.55
C VAL A 19 3.40 -10.06 19.86
N ILE A 20 3.42 -10.06 18.53
CA ILE A 20 4.50 -10.65 17.73
C ILE A 20 5.78 -9.81 17.87
N TYR A 21 5.67 -8.49 17.82
CA TYR A 21 6.78 -7.57 17.99
C TYR A 21 7.50 -7.83 19.32
N ASP A 22 6.76 -8.01 20.41
CA ASP A 22 7.33 -8.30 21.74
C ASP A 22 8.12 -9.62 21.80
N ASN A 23 7.86 -10.55 20.87
CA ASN A 23 8.50 -11.87 20.82
C ASN A 23 9.41 -12.07 19.60
N ILE A 24 9.66 -11.02 18.82
CA ILE A 24 10.27 -11.15 17.50
C ILE A 24 11.68 -11.73 17.56
N GLU A 25 12.47 -11.37 18.57
CA GLU A 25 13.84 -11.88 18.68
C GLU A 25 13.85 -13.40 18.87
N ASN A 26 12.98 -13.92 19.74
CA ASN A 26 12.85 -15.35 19.97
C ASN A 26 12.37 -16.08 18.71
N THR A 27 11.41 -15.49 17.98
CA THR A 27 10.89 -16.09 16.74
C THR A 27 11.86 -16.04 15.57
N LEU A 28 12.65 -14.96 15.45
CA LEU A 28 13.71 -14.87 14.45
C LEU A 28 14.78 -15.92 14.76
N ILE A 29 15.26 -16.00 16.00
CA ILE A 29 16.27 -17.00 16.40
C ILE A 29 15.79 -18.42 16.14
N SER A 30 14.53 -18.77 16.48
CA SER A 30 14.02 -20.13 16.32
C SER A 30 13.83 -20.58 14.88
N ARG A 31 13.68 -19.66 13.92
CA ARG A 31 13.52 -19.99 12.49
C ARG A 31 14.84 -20.15 11.74
N ILE A 32 15.95 -19.89 12.41
CA ILE A 32 17.26 -19.71 11.80
C ILE A 32 18.23 -20.68 12.49
N GLU A 33 17.96 -21.97 12.39
CA GLU A 33 18.71 -23.01 13.12
C GLU A 33 20.20 -23.11 12.74
N ASN A 34 20.74 -22.32 11.79
CA ASN A 34 22.11 -22.49 11.25
C ASN A 34 22.83 -21.22 10.70
N TYR A 35 22.62 -20.01 11.23
CA TYR A 35 23.30 -18.81 10.71
C TYR A 35 24.38 -18.21 11.63
N ASN A 36 25.30 -17.45 11.02
CA ASN A 36 26.28 -16.63 11.74
C ASN A 36 25.59 -15.43 12.45
N ILE A 37 26.32 -14.77 13.35
CA ILE A 37 25.83 -13.60 14.10
C ILE A 37 25.45 -12.44 13.17
N ASP A 38 26.21 -12.22 12.09
CA ASP A 38 26.01 -11.10 11.15
C ASP A 38 24.65 -11.17 10.41
N ASP A 39 24.18 -12.38 10.10
CA ASP A 39 22.90 -12.62 9.43
C ASP A 39 21.71 -12.35 10.37
N LEU A 40 21.87 -12.61 11.67
CA LEU A 40 20.88 -12.24 12.69
C LEU A 40 20.77 -10.71 12.86
N GLU A 41 21.90 -9.99 12.93
CA GLU A 41 21.89 -8.53 13.00
C GLU A 41 21.26 -7.90 11.75
N SER A 42 21.56 -8.47 10.58
CA SER A 42 20.98 -8.03 9.33
C SER A 42 19.46 -8.23 9.28
N LEU A 43 18.96 -9.35 9.82
CA LEU A 43 17.53 -9.63 9.92
C LEU A 43 16.82 -8.69 10.91
N ARG A 44 17.43 -8.44 12.08
CA ARG A 44 16.95 -7.46 13.05
C ARG A 44 16.83 -6.07 12.44
N THR A 45 17.83 -5.68 11.66
CA THR A 45 17.83 -4.38 10.97
C THR A 45 16.66 -4.25 9.99
N GLU A 46 16.42 -5.25 9.16
CA GLU A 46 15.30 -5.22 8.20
C GLU A 46 13.94 -5.27 8.91
N PHE A 47 13.80 -6.04 9.99
CA PHE A 47 12.57 -6.06 10.78
C PHE A 47 12.32 -4.71 11.47
N ASN A 48 13.34 -4.12 12.10
CA ASN A 48 13.22 -2.80 12.73
C ASN A 48 12.86 -1.73 11.71
N TYR A 49 13.43 -1.78 10.50
CA TYR A 49 13.08 -0.86 9.44
C TYR A 49 11.61 -1.06 8.99
N PHE A 50 11.15 -2.30 8.84
CA PHE A 50 9.74 -2.62 8.59
C PHE A 50 8.82 -2.02 9.67
N ASP A 51 9.11 -2.32 10.94
CA ASP A 51 8.32 -1.89 12.09
C ASP A 51 8.25 -0.36 12.21
N VAL A 52 9.40 0.32 12.14
CA VAL A 52 9.46 1.78 12.22
C VAL A 52 8.60 2.41 11.12
N LYS A 53 8.70 1.92 9.88
CA LYS A 53 7.90 2.43 8.76
C LYS A 53 6.41 2.14 8.92
N LEU A 54 6.07 0.95 9.40
CA LEU A 54 4.68 0.58 9.69
C LEU A 54 4.08 1.48 10.78
N ARG A 55 4.76 1.61 11.93
CA ARG A 55 4.28 2.44 13.04
C ARG A 55 4.20 3.92 12.67
N LEU A 56 5.18 4.46 11.94
CA LEU A 56 5.12 5.83 11.43
C LEU A 56 3.91 6.04 10.52
N SER A 57 3.63 5.09 9.63
CA SER A 57 2.46 5.18 8.75
C SER A 57 1.14 5.26 9.52
N PHE A 58 1.05 4.72 10.74
CA PHE A 58 -0.13 4.76 11.58
C PHE A 58 -0.13 5.94 12.58
N ALA A 59 1.05 6.33 13.08
CA ALA A 59 1.20 7.31 14.15
C ALA A 59 0.97 8.77 13.69
N ILE A 60 1.23 9.07 12.41
CA ILE A 60 0.99 10.42 11.88
C ILE A 60 -0.53 10.64 11.80
N ASN A 61 -1.04 11.44 12.72
CA ASN A 61 -2.46 11.73 12.85
C ASN A 61 -2.84 13.11 12.32
N ASP A 62 -1.89 14.04 12.28
CA ASP A 62 -2.12 15.38 11.76
C ASP A 62 -0.90 15.97 11.06
N ILE A 63 -1.15 16.95 10.20
CA ILE A 63 -0.11 17.82 9.62
C ILE A 63 -0.54 19.28 9.77
N VAL A 64 0.41 20.16 10.04
CA VAL A 64 0.17 21.61 10.09
C VAL A 64 0.80 22.22 8.85
N LEU A 65 -0.03 22.84 7.99
CA LEU A 65 0.44 23.55 6.81
C LEU A 65 0.62 25.03 7.18
N ASN A 66 1.76 25.64 6.80
CA ASN A 66 1.96 27.07 7.02
C ASN A 66 1.01 27.88 6.12
N THR A 67 0.13 28.64 6.75
CA THR A 67 -0.91 29.45 6.11
C THR A 67 -0.38 30.72 5.44
N GLU A 68 0.83 31.16 5.78
CA GLU A 68 1.51 32.30 5.16
C GLU A 68 1.83 32.03 3.67
N PHE A 69 2.15 30.77 3.35
CA PHE A 69 2.54 30.35 1.99
C PHE A 69 1.41 29.62 1.25
N SER A 70 0.29 29.36 1.92
CA SER A 70 -0.91 28.78 1.33
C SER A 70 -2.13 29.32 2.05
N PRO A 71 -2.81 30.34 1.48
CA PRO A 71 -4.03 30.87 2.09
C PRO A 71 -5.05 29.73 2.16
N GLU A 72 -5.39 29.36 3.40
CA GLU A 72 -6.36 28.35 3.82
C GLU A 72 -6.51 27.10 2.92
N LYS A 73 -5.82 26.03 3.30
CA LYS A 73 -6.05 24.69 2.75
C LYS A 73 -6.52 23.72 3.84
N SER A 74 -7.72 23.97 4.35
CA SER A 74 -8.45 23.11 5.27
C SER A 74 -9.19 21.99 4.55
N GLY A 75 -9.47 20.87 5.25
CA GLY A 75 -10.30 19.78 4.72
C GLY A 75 -9.54 18.78 3.85
N ASP A 76 -10.07 18.50 2.66
CA ASP A 76 -9.65 17.37 1.81
C ASP A 76 -8.22 17.46 1.30
N LEU A 77 -7.67 18.67 1.15
CA LEU A 77 -6.29 18.86 0.73
C LEU A 77 -5.29 18.50 1.84
N LYS A 78 -5.52 18.99 3.06
CA LYS A 78 -4.75 18.58 4.25
C LYS A 78 -4.82 17.07 4.44
N LEU A 79 -6.00 16.47 4.27
CA LEU A 79 -6.17 15.03 4.35
C LEU A 79 -5.45 14.29 3.20
N CYS A 80 -5.48 14.81 1.98
CA CYS A 80 -4.74 14.23 0.86
C CYS A 80 -3.22 14.23 1.12
N HIS A 81 -2.69 15.33 1.68
CA HIS A 81 -1.27 15.41 2.05
C HIS A 81 -0.92 14.40 3.14
N LEU A 82 -1.71 14.38 4.22
CA LEU A 82 -1.54 13.44 5.32
C LEU A 82 -1.51 12.00 4.78
N MET A 83 -2.51 11.65 3.96
CA MET A 83 -2.61 10.30 3.41
C MET A 83 -1.47 9.95 2.45
N LEU A 84 -0.91 10.90 1.68
CA LEU A 84 0.29 10.63 0.87
C LEU A 84 1.51 10.28 1.73
N TYR A 85 1.74 11.00 2.83
CA TYR A 85 2.84 10.68 3.74
C TYR A 85 2.65 9.31 4.39
N LYS A 86 1.47 9.06 4.97
CA LYS A 86 1.13 7.76 5.58
C LYS A 86 1.26 6.62 4.58
N PHE A 87 0.74 6.81 3.36
CA PHE A 87 0.82 5.84 2.28
C PHE A 87 2.25 5.55 1.83
N ASN A 88 3.11 6.58 1.76
CA ASN A 88 4.50 6.42 1.38
C ASN A 88 5.31 5.65 2.44
N ASP A 89 5.14 5.95 3.72
CA ASP A 89 5.78 5.18 4.79
C ASP A 89 5.27 3.73 4.83
N LEU A 90 3.97 3.52 4.60
CA LEU A 90 3.40 2.18 4.51
C LEU A 90 3.95 1.40 3.30
N TRP A 91 4.18 2.07 2.17
CA TRP A 91 4.86 1.45 1.02
C TRP A 91 6.30 1.06 1.35
N PHE A 92 7.04 1.89 2.09
CA PHE A 92 8.37 1.52 2.55
C PHE A 92 8.35 0.33 3.51
N ALA A 93 7.35 0.23 4.39
CA ALA A 93 7.15 -0.96 5.22
C ALA A 93 6.91 -2.20 4.33
N TYR A 94 6.06 -2.10 3.32
CA TYR A 94 5.83 -3.18 2.37
C TYR A 94 7.10 -3.62 1.60
N GLU A 95 7.96 -2.67 1.20
CA GLU A 95 9.27 -2.95 0.60
C GLU A 95 10.22 -3.65 1.59
N ALA A 96 10.22 -3.22 2.86
CA ALA A 96 11.00 -3.83 3.92
C ALA A 96 10.56 -5.27 4.21
N PHE A 97 9.25 -5.53 4.23
CA PHE A 97 8.70 -6.88 4.35
C PHE A 97 9.26 -7.80 3.25
N LYS A 98 9.27 -7.35 1.99
CA LYS A 98 9.87 -8.12 0.88
C LYS A 98 11.32 -8.49 1.18
N LYS A 99 12.14 -7.55 1.66
CA LYS A 99 13.55 -7.80 1.97
C LYS A 99 13.69 -8.82 3.10
N LEU A 100 12.93 -8.65 4.17
CA LEU A 100 12.89 -9.56 5.31
C LEU A 100 12.47 -10.97 4.89
N TYR A 101 11.35 -11.08 4.16
CA TYR A 101 10.85 -12.34 3.61
C TYR A 101 11.92 -13.04 2.74
N ASN A 102 12.60 -12.27 1.88
CA ASN A 102 13.66 -12.77 1.02
C ASN A 102 14.94 -13.17 1.76
N LYS A 103 15.15 -12.76 3.01
CA LYS A 103 16.26 -13.27 3.83
C LYS A 103 15.92 -14.61 4.45
N ILE A 104 14.68 -14.77 4.91
CA ILE A 104 14.23 -15.96 5.67
C ILE A 104 13.83 -17.12 4.73
N ASN A 105 13.20 -16.83 3.59
CA ASN A 105 12.58 -17.86 2.75
C ASN A 105 13.44 -18.19 1.53
N THR A 106 13.44 -19.47 1.11
CA THR A 106 14.12 -19.93 -0.11
C THR A 106 13.47 -19.36 -1.37
N LYS A 107 12.14 -19.44 -1.45
CA LYS A 107 11.35 -18.87 -2.55
C LYS A 107 11.30 -17.35 -2.41
N LYS A 108 12.09 -16.64 -3.22
CA LYS A 108 12.20 -15.17 -3.15
C LYS A 108 11.04 -14.46 -3.87
N ILE A 109 10.54 -13.38 -3.27
CA ILE A 109 9.71 -12.36 -3.91
C ILE A 109 10.57 -11.55 -4.89
N GLN A 110 10.21 -11.61 -6.17
CA GLN A 110 10.90 -10.86 -7.23
C GLN A 110 10.26 -9.49 -7.48
N SER A 111 8.93 -9.44 -7.59
CA SER A 111 8.17 -8.25 -7.94
C SER A 111 7.28 -7.78 -6.79
N LEU A 112 7.35 -6.50 -6.43
CA LEU A 112 6.50 -5.88 -5.40
C LEU A 112 5.02 -5.88 -5.78
N THR A 113 4.65 -5.98 -7.05
CA THR A 113 3.25 -5.89 -7.48
C THR A 113 2.64 -7.24 -7.81
N ILE A 114 3.44 -8.25 -8.20
CA ILE A 114 2.93 -9.56 -8.62
C ILE A 114 2.95 -10.61 -7.49
N TRP A 115 3.77 -10.44 -6.45
CA TRP A 115 4.07 -11.55 -5.55
C TRP A 115 2.87 -12.11 -4.77
N LEU A 116 1.83 -11.29 -4.55
CA LEU A 116 0.56 -11.71 -3.95
C LEU A 116 -0.47 -12.24 -4.96
N SER A 117 -0.11 -12.38 -6.23
CA SER A 117 -0.97 -13.11 -7.17
C SER A 117 -1.06 -14.59 -6.77
N GLN A 118 -2.21 -15.20 -7.03
CA GLN A 118 -2.45 -16.63 -6.78
C GLN A 118 -1.39 -17.52 -7.46
N ASN A 119 -0.89 -17.11 -8.62
CA ASN A 119 0.13 -17.84 -9.37
C ASN A 119 1.55 -17.68 -8.82
N THR A 120 1.79 -16.75 -7.88
CA THR A 120 3.14 -16.46 -7.35
C THR A 120 3.30 -16.91 -5.91
N ASN A 121 2.49 -16.43 -4.97
CA ASN A 121 2.48 -16.90 -3.57
C ASN A 121 1.06 -17.14 -3.10
N ARG A 122 0.49 -18.25 -3.58
CA ARG A 122 -0.87 -18.69 -3.28
C ARG A 122 -1.20 -18.61 -1.78
N GLU A 123 -0.31 -19.14 -0.95
CA GLU A 123 -0.48 -19.20 0.50
C GLU A 123 -0.63 -17.84 1.21
N TYR A 124 -0.08 -16.77 0.62
CA TYR A 124 -0.28 -15.40 1.10
C TYR A 124 -1.51 -14.77 0.46
N SER A 125 -1.74 -15.03 -0.83
CA SER A 125 -2.91 -14.52 -1.56
C SER A 125 -4.25 -15.06 -1.03
N GLU A 126 -4.24 -16.23 -0.40
CA GLU A 126 -5.40 -16.90 0.18
C GLU A 126 -5.62 -16.56 1.67
N ILE A 127 -4.82 -15.66 2.25
CA ILE A 127 -5.12 -15.15 3.59
C ILE A 127 -6.47 -14.43 3.53
N ARG A 128 -7.45 -14.91 4.32
CA ARG A 128 -8.83 -14.38 4.35
C ARG A 128 -8.87 -12.85 4.48
N GLN A 129 -8.07 -12.29 5.38
CA GLN A 129 -8.00 -10.86 5.63
C GLN A 129 -7.56 -10.08 4.38
N ILE A 130 -6.61 -10.61 3.59
CA ILE A 130 -6.17 -10.00 2.33
C ILE A 130 -7.27 -10.09 1.28
N GLN A 131 -7.95 -11.25 1.14
CA GLN A 131 -9.05 -11.42 0.18
C GLN A 131 -10.20 -10.44 0.49
N THR A 132 -10.63 -10.36 1.75
CA THR A 132 -11.66 -9.41 2.19
C THR A 132 -11.23 -7.96 1.96
N ALA A 133 -9.95 -7.62 2.16
CA ALA A 133 -9.45 -6.28 1.88
C ALA A 133 -9.47 -5.94 0.38
N VAL A 134 -9.16 -6.89 -0.51
CA VAL A 134 -9.26 -6.71 -1.97
C VAL A 134 -10.71 -6.50 -2.40
N GLU A 135 -11.64 -7.29 -1.88
CA GLU A 135 -13.08 -7.14 -2.16
C GLU A 135 -13.59 -5.78 -1.70
N ARG A 136 -13.25 -5.38 -0.46
CA ARG A 136 -13.60 -4.07 0.10
C ARG A 136 -13.01 -2.93 -0.73
N ALA A 137 -11.75 -3.03 -1.14
CA ALA A 137 -11.11 -2.02 -1.97
C ALA A 137 -11.89 -1.82 -3.29
N ASN A 138 -12.28 -2.91 -3.94
CA ASN A 138 -13.11 -2.84 -5.15
C ASN A 138 -14.49 -2.22 -4.90
N THR A 139 -15.15 -2.58 -3.80
CA THR A 139 -16.44 -1.98 -3.44
C THR A 139 -16.31 -0.47 -3.21
N LYS A 140 -15.31 -0.03 -2.43
CA LYS A 140 -15.06 1.40 -2.19
C LYS A 140 -14.68 2.16 -3.45
N LEU A 141 -13.87 1.56 -4.34
CA LEU A 141 -13.54 2.18 -5.61
C LEU A 141 -14.80 2.36 -6.47
N ARG A 142 -15.69 1.36 -6.52
CA ARG A 142 -16.97 1.50 -7.23
C ARG A 142 -17.84 2.60 -6.63
N GLU A 143 -18.02 2.62 -5.31
CA GLU A 143 -18.79 3.67 -4.63
C GLU A 143 -18.29 5.08 -4.96
N LYS A 144 -16.97 5.26 -5.06
CA LYS A 144 -16.33 6.57 -5.27
C LYS A 144 -16.20 6.98 -6.74
N PHE A 145 -16.01 6.02 -7.64
CA PHE A 145 -15.60 6.25 -9.03
C PHE A 145 -16.52 5.65 -10.11
N ASN A 146 -17.61 4.96 -9.78
CA ASN A 146 -18.46 4.29 -10.79
C ASN A 146 -19.41 5.23 -11.56
N ASN A 147 -19.44 6.53 -11.27
CA ASN A 147 -20.10 7.49 -12.16
C ASN A 147 -19.15 7.92 -13.29
N GLU A 148 -19.72 8.31 -14.43
CA GLU A 148 -18.96 8.60 -15.66
C GLU A 148 -17.88 9.67 -15.47
N GLU A 149 -18.20 10.76 -14.75
CA GLU A 149 -17.28 11.85 -14.50
C GLU A 149 -16.06 11.39 -13.68
N ASN A 150 -16.29 10.73 -12.55
CA ASN A 150 -15.22 10.26 -11.68
C ASN A 150 -14.42 9.13 -12.32
N LEU A 151 -15.07 8.24 -13.07
CA LEU A 151 -14.38 7.20 -13.83
C LEU A 151 -13.45 7.82 -14.88
N SER A 152 -13.91 8.87 -15.58
CA SER A 152 -13.09 9.61 -16.54
C SER A 152 -11.88 10.29 -15.87
N LYS A 153 -12.08 10.92 -14.70
CA LYS A 153 -10.98 11.46 -13.87
C LYS A 153 -9.99 10.39 -13.45
N LEU A 154 -10.46 9.24 -12.96
CA LEU A 154 -9.60 8.11 -12.59
C LEU A 154 -8.80 7.57 -13.78
N LYS A 155 -9.45 7.40 -14.95
CA LYS A 155 -8.78 6.99 -16.21
C LYS A 155 -7.69 7.98 -16.60
N ARG A 156 -7.95 9.29 -16.55
CA ARG A 156 -6.95 10.32 -16.83
C ARG A 156 -5.77 10.23 -15.86
N TYR A 157 -6.05 10.00 -14.59
CA TYR A 157 -5.00 9.85 -13.58
C TYR A 157 -4.12 8.62 -13.79
N ILE A 158 -4.73 7.48 -14.16
CA ILE A 158 -3.99 6.26 -14.46
C ILE A 158 -3.16 6.44 -15.74
N ARG A 159 -3.66 7.17 -16.74
CA ARG A 159 -2.87 7.56 -17.93
C ARG A 159 -1.71 8.48 -17.58
N TYR A 160 -1.89 9.42 -16.66
CA TYR A 160 -0.80 10.21 -16.12
C TYR A 160 0.26 9.30 -15.47
N CYS A 161 -0.15 8.39 -14.59
CA CYS A 161 0.76 7.39 -14.00
C CYS A 161 1.48 6.55 -15.05
N GLU A 162 0.80 6.18 -16.14
CA GLU A 162 1.34 5.37 -17.24
C GLU A 162 2.41 6.12 -18.02
N ARG A 163 2.20 7.40 -18.31
CA ARG A 163 3.18 8.29 -18.95
C ARG A 163 4.46 8.46 -18.12
N GLU A 164 4.31 8.65 -16.82
CA GLU A 164 5.42 8.89 -15.89
C GLU A 164 6.15 7.59 -15.48
N SER A 165 5.63 6.44 -15.91
CA SER A 165 6.18 5.11 -15.59
C SER A 165 7.16 4.59 -16.64
N LYS A 166 8.09 3.73 -16.20
CA LYS A 166 9.04 3.04 -17.09
C LYS A 166 8.67 1.56 -17.29
N ASN A 167 8.99 1.03 -18.48
CA ASN A 167 9.00 -0.41 -18.82
C ASN A 167 7.77 -1.18 -18.31
N GLY A 168 7.98 -2.22 -17.49
CA GLY A 168 6.92 -3.13 -17.06
C GLY A 168 5.82 -2.51 -16.18
N GLN A 169 6.04 -1.35 -15.56
CA GLN A 169 4.98 -0.64 -14.85
C GLN A 169 3.97 -0.06 -15.84
N LYS A 170 4.47 0.56 -16.92
CA LYS A 170 3.67 1.09 -18.04
C LYS A 170 2.77 0.00 -18.65
N THR A 171 3.33 -1.18 -18.94
CA THR A 171 2.56 -2.32 -19.45
C THR A 171 1.43 -2.74 -18.51
N ARG A 172 1.65 -2.75 -17.19
CA ARG A 172 0.61 -3.13 -16.22
C ARG A 172 -0.47 -2.06 -16.09
N LEU A 173 -0.11 -0.78 -16.11
CA LEU A 173 -1.08 0.32 -16.10
C LEU A 173 -1.96 0.32 -17.35
N ASN A 174 -1.41 -0.01 -18.53
CA ASN A 174 -2.21 -0.18 -19.74
C ASN A 174 -3.24 -1.31 -19.60
N LYS A 175 -2.87 -2.46 -19.00
CA LYS A 175 -3.83 -3.54 -18.71
C LYS A 175 -4.95 -3.10 -17.77
N ILE A 176 -4.66 -2.22 -16.81
CA ILE A 176 -5.68 -1.65 -15.92
C ILE A 176 -6.62 -0.72 -16.72
N LEU A 177 -6.08 0.12 -17.60
CA LEU A 177 -6.87 0.99 -18.46
C LEU A 177 -7.78 0.20 -19.42
N GLU A 178 -7.29 -0.92 -19.96
CA GLU A 178 -8.06 -1.81 -20.84
C GLU A 178 -9.32 -2.37 -20.16
N LYS A 179 -9.26 -2.68 -18.86
CA LYS A 179 -10.42 -3.12 -18.06
C LYS A 179 -11.53 -2.06 -17.96
N PHE A 180 -11.18 -0.80 -18.22
CA PHE A 180 -12.15 0.28 -18.19
C PHE A 180 -12.60 0.69 -19.61
N ASN A 181 -12.08 0.07 -20.66
CA ASN A 181 -12.48 0.33 -22.04
C ASN A 181 -13.74 -0.49 -22.38
N GLY A 182 -14.78 0.17 -22.87
CA GLY A 182 -16.00 -0.47 -23.37
C GLY A 182 -17.19 -0.53 -22.41
N ARG A 183 -17.07 -0.02 -21.18
CA ARG A 183 -18.19 0.09 -20.23
C ARG A 183 -18.14 1.40 -19.44
N ASN A 184 -19.31 1.95 -19.11
CA ASN A 184 -19.47 3.08 -18.18
C ASN A 184 -19.39 2.64 -16.70
N ASN A 185 -18.70 1.54 -16.40
CA ASN A 185 -18.54 1.02 -15.05
C ASN A 185 -17.09 0.67 -14.74
N LEU A 186 -16.76 0.69 -13.45
CA LEU A 186 -15.46 0.27 -12.94
C LEU A 186 -15.44 -1.26 -12.79
N GLU A 187 -14.66 -1.92 -13.64
CA GLU A 187 -14.42 -3.37 -13.53
C GLU A 187 -13.59 -3.71 -12.27
N GLN A 188 -13.75 -4.95 -11.79
CA GLN A 188 -13.01 -5.44 -10.63
C GLN A 188 -11.50 -5.53 -10.91
N LEU A 189 -10.73 -4.88 -10.05
CA LEU A 189 -9.28 -4.92 -10.02
C LEU A 189 -8.82 -6.07 -9.13
N ASN A 190 -7.84 -6.84 -9.59
CA ASN A 190 -7.20 -7.86 -8.78
C ASN A 190 -6.11 -7.23 -7.88
N ILE A 191 -5.52 -8.01 -6.98
CA ILE A 191 -4.48 -7.51 -6.07
C ILE A 191 -3.24 -6.97 -6.81
N THR A 192 -2.87 -7.56 -7.95
CA THR A 192 -1.75 -7.08 -8.77
C THR A 192 -2.04 -5.70 -9.34
N ASP A 193 -3.28 -5.45 -9.76
CA ASP A 193 -3.70 -4.15 -10.29
C ASP A 193 -3.66 -3.09 -9.19
N LEU A 194 -4.22 -3.40 -8.02
CA LEU A 194 -4.26 -2.49 -6.87
C LEU A 194 -2.85 -2.15 -6.35
N LEU A 195 -1.95 -3.14 -6.31
CA LEU A 195 -0.54 -2.92 -5.97
C LEU A 195 0.21 -2.15 -7.06
N THR A 196 -0.15 -2.33 -8.33
CA THR A 196 0.43 -1.55 -9.44
C THR A 196 0.02 -0.09 -9.34
N LEU A 197 -1.26 0.20 -9.05
CA LEU A 197 -1.71 1.57 -8.79
C LEU A 197 -0.98 2.17 -7.59
N SER A 198 -0.88 1.39 -6.51
CA SER A 198 -0.18 1.80 -5.29
C SER A 198 1.28 2.20 -5.56
N TYR A 199 2.02 1.34 -6.26
CA TYR A 199 3.40 1.60 -6.64
C TYR A 199 3.54 2.85 -7.52
N SER A 200 2.58 3.07 -8.42
CA SER A 200 2.61 4.20 -9.35
C SER A 200 2.38 5.54 -8.67
N ILE A 201 1.38 5.61 -7.78
CA ILE A 201 1.12 6.81 -6.97
C ILE A 201 2.33 7.14 -6.11
N ARG A 202 2.91 6.12 -5.44
CA ARG A 202 4.12 6.32 -4.65
C ARG A 202 5.27 6.83 -5.49
N ASN A 203 5.53 6.22 -6.65
CA ASN A 203 6.66 6.62 -7.48
C ASN A 203 6.52 8.03 -8.03
N ASN A 204 5.31 8.42 -8.42
CA ASN A 204 5.07 9.79 -8.85
C ASN A 204 5.28 10.80 -7.71
N PHE A 205 4.81 10.48 -6.51
CA PHE A 205 5.02 11.31 -5.32
C PHE A 205 6.52 11.47 -4.99
N VAL A 206 7.29 10.37 -4.99
CA VAL A 206 8.70 10.37 -4.57
C VAL A 206 9.66 10.86 -5.65
N HIS A 207 9.46 10.45 -6.91
CA HIS A 207 10.45 10.66 -7.98
C HIS A 207 10.05 11.73 -8.99
N ASN A 208 8.75 11.95 -9.20
CA ASN A 208 8.25 12.87 -10.21
C ASN A 208 7.71 14.18 -9.61
N GLY A 209 7.91 14.38 -8.30
CA GLY A 209 7.47 15.57 -7.58
C GLY A 209 5.95 15.77 -7.59
N GLU A 210 5.16 14.71 -7.77
CA GLU A 210 3.71 14.82 -7.80
C GLU A 210 3.21 15.32 -6.44
N THR A 211 2.67 16.53 -6.41
CA THR A 211 2.06 17.08 -5.20
C THR A 211 0.57 16.76 -5.14
N THR A 212 -0.07 17.12 -4.04
CA THR A 212 -1.52 17.06 -3.86
C THR A 212 -2.29 18.03 -4.75
N ILE A 213 -1.64 19.08 -5.28
CA ILE A 213 -2.30 20.18 -5.99
C ILE A 213 -2.01 20.12 -7.51
N THR A 214 -0.92 19.47 -7.92
CA THR A 214 -0.32 19.64 -9.25
C THR A 214 -0.79 18.67 -10.32
N THR A 215 -1.66 17.69 -10.01
CA THR A 215 -2.20 16.77 -11.02
C THR A 215 -3.61 17.20 -11.45
N PRO A 216 -3.78 17.98 -12.54
CA PRO A 216 -5.10 18.40 -13.02
C PRO A 216 -6.01 17.22 -13.43
N GLU A 217 -5.44 16.03 -13.58
CA GLU A 217 -6.15 14.82 -13.94
C GLU A 217 -7.05 14.28 -12.82
N LEU A 218 -6.70 14.51 -11.55
CA LEU A 218 -7.46 14.07 -10.38
C LEU A 218 -7.40 15.10 -9.25
N ASP A 219 -8.53 15.72 -8.95
CA ASP A 219 -8.63 16.66 -7.84
C ASP A 219 -8.24 16.00 -6.50
N TYR A 220 -7.77 16.82 -5.55
CA TYR A 220 -7.28 16.33 -4.25
C TYR A 220 -8.35 15.56 -3.45
N SER A 221 -9.64 15.85 -3.65
CA SER A 221 -10.74 15.15 -2.98
C SER A 221 -10.84 13.70 -3.46
N LYS A 222 -10.77 13.50 -4.79
CA LYS A 222 -10.77 12.16 -5.41
C LYS A 222 -9.44 11.44 -5.27
N LYS A 223 -8.32 12.16 -5.30
CA LYS A 223 -7.00 11.58 -5.04
C LYS A 223 -6.90 11.03 -3.62
N LYS A 224 -7.36 11.80 -2.62
CA LYS A 224 -7.52 11.34 -1.23
C LYS A 224 -8.33 10.05 -1.16
N ASP A 225 -9.49 10.03 -1.82
CA ASP A 225 -10.39 8.88 -1.86
C ASP A 225 -9.71 7.61 -2.41
N LEU A 226 -8.94 7.73 -3.50
CA LEU A 226 -8.15 6.64 -4.06
C LEU A 226 -7.06 6.18 -3.09
N ILE A 227 -6.29 7.10 -2.51
CA ILE A 227 -5.18 6.80 -1.60
C ILE A 227 -5.69 6.11 -0.34
N VAL A 228 -6.79 6.56 0.25
CA VAL A 228 -7.39 5.93 1.43
C VAL A 228 -7.72 4.46 1.15
N VAL A 229 -8.34 4.16 0.01
CA VAL A 229 -8.67 2.77 -0.35
C VAL A 229 -7.41 1.90 -0.48
N LEU A 230 -6.38 2.41 -1.15
CA LEU A 230 -5.13 1.67 -1.34
C LEU A 230 -4.34 1.54 -0.03
N TYR A 231 -4.39 2.55 0.83
CA TYR A 231 -3.78 2.55 2.16
C TYR A 231 -4.42 1.49 3.07
N GLU A 232 -5.75 1.40 3.11
CA GLU A 232 -6.46 0.37 3.87
C GLU A 232 -6.02 -1.03 3.42
N LEU A 233 -6.01 -1.27 2.10
CA LEU A 233 -5.56 -2.53 1.53
C LEU A 233 -4.12 -2.86 1.93
N LEU A 234 -3.20 -1.91 1.75
CA LEU A 234 -1.78 -2.12 2.00
C LEU A 234 -1.49 -2.35 3.49
N SER A 235 -2.27 -1.74 4.37
CA SER A 235 -2.17 -1.91 5.83
C SER A 235 -2.48 -3.36 6.21
N ILE A 236 -3.60 -3.89 5.69
CA ILE A 236 -4.00 -5.27 5.93
C ILE A 236 -3.00 -6.24 5.32
N ILE A 237 -2.47 -5.96 4.13
CA ILE A 237 -1.43 -6.78 3.49
C ILE A 237 -0.18 -6.84 4.39
N CYS A 238 0.32 -5.70 4.87
CA CYS A 238 1.53 -5.68 5.71
C CYS A 238 1.33 -6.46 7.00
N LEU A 239 0.26 -6.18 7.75
CA LEU A 239 -0.03 -6.84 9.03
C LEU A 239 -0.29 -8.35 8.87
N SER A 240 -1.05 -8.75 7.85
CA SER A 240 -1.37 -10.16 7.61
C SER A 240 -0.14 -10.94 7.13
N SER A 241 0.68 -10.34 6.26
CA SER A 241 1.84 -11.01 5.69
C SER A 241 2.95 -11.19 6.73
N ILE A 242 3.22 -10.16 7.56
CA ILE A 242 4.21 -10.30 8.63
C ILE A 242 3.78 -11.35 9.65
N LYS A 243 2.50 -11.36 10.04
CA LYS A 243 1.94 -12.38 10.93
C LYS A 243 2.11 -13.79 10.35
N LYS A 244 1.75 -14.00 9.08
CA LYS A 244 1.92 -15.30 8.42
C LYS A 244 3.38 -15.72 8.39
N MET A 245 4.29 -14.83 8.02
CA MET A 245 5.71 -15.12 7.94
C MET A 245 6.32 -15.51 9.29
N ILE A 246 5.77 -15.01 10.40
CA ILE A 246 6.28 -15.27 11.75
C ILE A 246 5.62 -16.51 12.38
N ASN A 247 4.34 -16.77 12.09
CA ASN A 247 3.59 -17.86 12.70
C ASN A 247 3.56 -19.16 11.87
N GLY A 248 3.74 -19.09 10.55
CA GLY A 248 3.68 -20.23 9.63
C GLY A 248 5.04 -20.71 9.19
#